data_AF-A0A6P0Q5U8-F1
#
_entry.id   AF-A0A6P0Q5U8-F1
#
_cell.length_a   1.000
_cell.length_b   1.000
_cell.length_c   1.000
_cell.angle_alpha   90.00
_cell.angle_beta   90.00
_cell.angle_gamma   90.00
#
_symmetry.space_group_name_H-M   'P 1'
#
loop_
_entity.id
_entity.type
_entity.pdbx_description
1 polymer ?
#
loop_
_entity_poly.entity_id
_entity_poly.type
_entity_poly.pdbx_seq_one_letter_code
_entity_poly.pdbx_strand_id
1 'polypeptide(L)'
;LQLIQNSLDQATANGEAKLQFAPAEGTNFFWQLGWETTEFRSLLEEGQRLQRLDLPEALLALLSSPEHQESLRKLVGFALLRRSEKDNHS
;
A
#
# COMPACT_ATOMS: atom_id res chain seq x y z
N LEU A 1 0.55 -9.36 14.71
CA LEU A 1 1.09 -8.07 14.21
C LEU A 1 2.51 -7.79 14.70
N GLN A 2 2.86 -8.02 15.98
CA GLN A 2 4.21 -7.74 16.49
C GLN A 2 5.36 -8.43 15.74
N LEU A 3 5.18 -9.67 15.31
CA LEU A 3 6.20 -10.39 14.51
C LEU A 3 6.49 -9.70 13.17
N ILE A 4 5.46 -9.18 12.51
CA ILE A 4 5.58 -8.47 11.21
C ILE A 4 6.29 -7.13 11.43
N GLN A 5 5.92 -6.40 12.49
CA GLN A 5 6.59 -5.15 12.85
C GLN A 5 8.08 -5.36 13.09
N ASN A 6 8.44 -6.38 13.89
CA ASN A 6 9.85 -6.68 14.18
C ASN A 6 10.66 -7.03 12.92
N SER A 7 10.07 -7.77 11.98
CA SER A 7 10.75 -8.09 10.72
C SER A 7 10.92 -6.88 9.80
N LEU A 8 9.92 -5.98 9.78
CA LEU A 8 9.96 -4.74 9.00
C LEU A 8 10.97 -3.75 9.60
N ASP A 9 11.00 -3.62 10.93
CA ASP A 9 11.95 -2.78 11.65
C ASP A 9 13.40 -3.24 11.41
N GLN A 10 13.66 -4.55 11.34
CA GLN A 10 14.96 -5.08 10.93
C GLN A 10 15.29 -4.75 9.48
N ALA A 11 14.33 -4.89 8.56
CA ALA A 11 14.54 -4.57 7.15
C ALA A 11 14.85 -3.08 6.91
N THR A 12 14.33 -2.20 7.78
CA THR A 12 14.59 -0.74 7.74
C THR A 12 15.62 -0.27 8.75
N ALA A 13 16.34 -1.16 9.44
CA ALA A 13 17.23 -0.81 10.56
C ALA A 13 18.36 0.18 10.17
N ASN A 14 18.71 0.24 8.88
CA ASN A 14 19.73 1.15 8.34
C ASN A 14 19.15 2.46 7.76
N GLY A 15 17.84 2.68 7.84
CA GLY A 15 17.17 3.87 7.32
C GLY A 15 16.68 4.80 8.44
N GLU A 16 16.58 6.09 8.14
CA GLU A 16 16.01 7.08 9.08
C GLU A 16 14.48 6.97 9.21
N ALA A 17 13.82 6.31 8.25
CA ALA A 17 12.38 6.16 8.21
C ALA A 17 11.91 4.94 9.02
N LYS A 18 10.97 5.16 9.95
CA LYS A 18 10.29 4.11 10.70
C LYS A 18 8.99 3.72 10.01
N LEU A 19 8.78 2.43 9.80
CA LEU A 19 7.52 1.92 9.30
C LEU A 19 6.45 2.00 10.39
N GLN A 20 5.30 2.55 10.03
CA GLN A 20 4.15 2.69 10.92
C GLN A 20 2.94 2.00 10.29
N PHE A 21 2.05 1.49 11.13
CA PHE A 21 0.77 0.98 10.66
C PHE A 21 -0.06 2.12 10.07
N ALA A 22 -0.79 1.81 8.99
CA ALA A 22 -1.72 2.75 8.40
C ALA A 22 -2.81 3.15 9.40
N PRO A 23 -3.27 4.42 9.36
CA PRO A 23 -4.41 4.87 10.14
C PRO A 23 -5.69 4.11 9.74
N ALA A 24 -6.67 4.03 10.65
CA ALA A 24 -7.92 3.30 10.43
C ALA A 24 -8.73 3.88 9.25
N GLU A 25 -8.58 5.17 9.02
CA GLU A 25 -9.16 5.96 7.93
C GLU A 25 -8.56 5.60 6.56
N GLY A 26 -7.47 4.82 6.53
CA GLY A 26 -6.75 4.45 5.31
C GLY A 26 -6.17 5.68 4.61
N THR A 27 -6.25 5.71 3.28
CA THR A 27 -5.66 6.80 2.50
C THR A 27 -6.40 8.14 2.68
N ASN A 28 -7.64 8.14 3.20
CA ASN A 28 -8.39 9.36 3.51
C ASN A 28 -7.74 10.22 4.59
N PHE A 29 -6.88 9.62 5.43
CA PHE A 29 -6.06 10.37 6.39
C PHE A 29 -5.29 11.53 5.73
N PHE A 30 -4.79 11.31 4.50
CA PHE A 30 -3.97 12.29 3.81
C PHE A 30 -4.77 13.49 3.26
N TRP A 31 -6.09 13.37 3.15
CA TRP A 31 -6.96 14.46 2.69
C TRP A 31 -6.83 15.71 3.55
N GLN A 32 -6.86 15.55 4.87
CA GLN A 32 -6.74 16.66 5.81
C GLN A 32 -5.38 17.37 5.71
N LEU A 33 -4.36 16.63 5.27
CA LEU A 33 -2.99 17.10 5.06
C LEU A 33 -2.77 17.78 3.69
N GLY A 34 -3.83 17.93 2.88
CA GLY A 34 -3.75 18.57 1.57
C GLY A 34 -3.30 17.62 0.45
N TRP A 35 -3.60 16.33 0.58
CA TRP A 35 -3.28 15.32 -0.41
C TRP A 35 -4.52 14.50 -0.77
N GLU A 36 -4.71 14.22 -2.03
CA GLU A 36 -5.83 13.41 -2.51
C GLU A 36 -5.30 12.13 -3.14
N THR A 37 -5.90 10.99 -2.76
CA THR A 37 -5.61 9.71 -3.39
C THR A 37 -6.18 9.67 -4.79
N THR A 38 -5.31 9.59 -5.80
CA THR A 38 -5.73 9.46 -7.19
C THR A 38 -5.88 8.00 -7.60
N GLU A 39 -5.00 7.15 -7.09
CA GLU A 39 -4.96 5.73 -7.46
C GLU A 39 -4.49 4.87 -6.30
N PHE A 40 -4.93 3.61 -6.30
CA PHE A 40 -4.42 2.58 -5.42
C PHE A 40 -4.07 1.35 -6.25
N ARG A 41 -2.79 0.96 -6.22
CA ARG A 41 -2.23 -0.14 -7.03
C ARG A 41 -1.63 -1.20 -6.14
N SER A 42 -1.68 -2.46 -6.57
CA SER A 42 -0.98 -3.57 -5.92
C SER A 42 0.43 -3.74 -6.50
N LEU A 43 1.43 -3.99 -5.65
CA LEU A 43 2.78 -4.36 -6.11
C LEU A 43 2.77 -5.68 -6.89
N LEU A 44 1.84 -6.60 -6.59
CA LEU A 44 1.71 -7.86 -7.31
C LEU A 44 1.19 -7.63 -8.73
N GLU A 45 0.13 -6.85 -8.88
CA GLU A 45 -0.45 -6.48 -10.18
C GLU A 45 0.56 -5.73 -11.04
N GLU A 46 1.24 -4.73 -10.46
CA GLU A 46 2.25 -3.96 -11.21
C GLU A 46 3.50 -4.77 -11.51
N GLY A 47 3.90 -5.68 -10.62
CA GLY A 47 5.01 -6.61 -10.84
C GLY A 47 4.73 -7.57 -12.01
N GLN A 48 3.52 -8.14 -12.07
CA GLN A 48 3.08 -8.96 -13.19
C GLN A 48 2.99 -8.13 -14.49
N ARG A 49 2.35 -6.95 -14.45
CA ARG A 49 2.20 -6.07 -15.62
C ARG A 49 3.55 -5.66 -16.20
N LEU A 50 4.55 -5.43 -15.35
CA LEU A 50 5.91 -5.06 -15.76
C LEU A 50 6.82 -6.26 -16.03
N GLN A 51 6.31 -7.50 -15.93
CA GLN A 51 7.09 -8.74 -16.07
C GLN A 51 8.32 -8.79 -15.12
N ARG A 52 8.18 -8.20 -13.93
CA ARG A 52 9.20 -8.21 -12.87
C ARG A 52 8.90 -9.21 -11.76
N LEU A 53 7.70 -9.78 -11.79
CA LEU A 53 7.24 -10.74 -10.82
C LEU A 53 6.48 -11.85 -11.54
N ASP A 54 7.10 -13.03 -11.61
CA ASP A 54 6.43 -14.26 -12.02
C ASP A 54 5.77 -14.88 -10.78
N LEU A 55 4.46 -14.68 -10.66
CA LEU A 55 3.67 -15.33 -9.62
C LEU A 55 3.18 -16.69 -10.11
N PRO A 56 3.44 -17.79 -9.37
CA PRO A 56 2.89 -19.10 -9.70
C PRO A 56 1.35 -19.09 -9.69
N GLU A 57 0.72 -19.81 -10.61
CA GLU A 57 -0.74 -20.02 -10.68
C GLU A 57 -1.35 -20.42 -9.32
N ALA A 58 -0.63 -21.22 -8.54
CA ALA A 58 -1.09 -21.67 -7.21
C ALA A 58 -1.22 -20.52 -6.20
N LEU A 59 -0.39 -19.48 -6.33
CA LEU A 59 -0.45 -18.29 -5.48
C LEU A 59 -1.63 -17.40 -5.89
N LEU A 60 -1.93 -17.34 -7.20
CA LEU A 60 -3.14 -16.72 -7.74
C LEU A 60 -4.41 -17.49 -7.34
N ALA A 61 -4.35 -18.82 -7.23
CA ALA A 61 -5.47 -19.64 -6.79
C ALA A 61 -5.78 -19.49 -5.29
N LEU A 62 -4.76 -19.27 -4.45
CA LEU A 62 -4.95 -18.94 -3.02
C LEU A 62 -5.64 -17.57 -2.84
N LEU A 63 -5.48 -16.70 -3.83
CA LEU A 63 -6.13 -15.40 -3.96
C LEU A 63 -7.53 -15.51 -4.62
N SER A 64 -8.17 -16.68 -4.69
CA SER A 64 -9.40 -16.84 -5.49
C SER A 64 -10.68 -16.23 -4.87
N SER A 65 -10.67 -15.93 -3.56
CA SER A 65 -11.81 -15.27 -2.91
C SER A 65 -11.67 -13.74 -3.01
N PRO A 66 -12.73 -13.00 -3.41
CA PRO A 66 -12.68 -11.53 -3.52
C PRO A 66 -12.23 -10.83 -2.24
N GLU A 67 -12.57 -11.37 -1.07
CA GLU A 67 -12.16 -10.86 0.23
C GLU A 67 -10.64 -11.04 0.47
N HIS A 68 -10.09 -12.19 0.11
CA HIS A 68 -8.66 -12.46 0.24
C HIS A 68 -7.85 -11.62 -0.76
N GLN A 69 -8.37 -11.42 -1.97
CA GLN A 69 -7.78 -10.50 -2.95
C GLN A 69 -7.67 -9.10 -2.39
N GLU A 70 -8.77 -8.55 -1.86
CA GLU A 70 -8.78 -7.18 -1.34
C GLU A 70 -7.87 -7.03 -0.11
N SER A 71 -7.82 -8.04 0.76
CA SER A 71 -6.93 -8.04 1.93
C SER A 71 -5.46 -8.04 1.51
N LEU A 72 -5.10 -8.87 0.52
CA LEU A 72 -3.73 -8.93 0.02
C LEU A 72 -3.36 -7.71 -0.82
N ARG A 73 -4.29 -7.19 -1.62
CA ARG A 73 -4.17 -5.91 -2.33
C ARG A 73 -3.88 -4.76 -1.37
N LYS A 74 -4.54 -4.73 -0.21
CA LYS A 74 -4.26 -3.74 0.85
C LYS A 74 -2.90 -3.94 1.51
N LEU A 75 -2.49 -5.17 1.75
CA LEU A 75 -1.22 -5.51 2.39
C LEU A 75 0.00 -5.09 1.55
N VAL A 76 -0.07 -5.32 0.24
CA VAL A 76 1.03 -5.06 -0.71
C VAL A 76 0.74 -3.88 -1.64
N GLY A 77 -0.22 -3.04 -1.26
CA GLY A 77 -0.67 -1.92 -2.07
C GLY A 77 0.05 -0.62 -1.77
N PHE A 78 0.05 0.28 -2.74
CA PHE A 78 0.52 1.64 -2.58
C PHE A 78 -0.46 2.62 -3.21
N ALA A 79 -0.55 3.81 -2.61
CA ALA A 79 -1.40 4.88 -3.07
C ALA A 79 -0.57 5.92 -3.84
N LEU A 80 -1.07 6.37 -4.98
CA LEU A 80 -0.60 7.59 -5.61
C LEU A 80 -1.41 8.76 -5.06
N LEU A 81 -0.70 9.76 -4.55
CA LEU A 81 -1.30 10.96 -4.00
C LEU A 81 -0.97 12.15 -4.91
N ARG A 82 -1.98 12.96 -5.22
CA ARG A 82 -1.78 14.29 -5.79
C ARG A 82 -1.93 15.35 -4.71
N ARG A 83 -1.28 16.49 -4.87
CA ARG A 83 -1.55 17.65 -4.01
C ARG A 83 -2.99 18.10 -4.24
N SER A 84 -3.78 18.23 -3.17
CA SER A 84 -5.09 18.86 -3.33
C SER A 84 -4.87 20.36 -3.47
N GLU A 85 -5.44 20.94 -4.51
CA GLU A 85 -5.55 22.38 -4.66
C GLU A 85 -6.50 22.87 -3.56
N LYS A 86 -5.97 23.12 -2.37
CA LYS A 86 -6.67 24.01 -1.45
C LYS A 86 -6.60 25.38 -2.11
N ASP A 87 -7.72 25.81 -2.67
CA ASP A 87 -7.97 27.19 -3.04
C ASP A 87 -7.49 28.10 -1.89
N ASN A 88 -6.34 28.74 -2.09
CA ASN A 88 -5.88 29.86 -1.29
C ASN A 88 -6.76 31.06 -1.66
N HIS A 89 -8.00 31.09 -1.19
CA HIS A 89 -8.78 32.31 -1.11
C HIS A 89 -8.81 32.74 0.35
N SER A 90 -7.75 33.47 0.74
CA SER A 90 -7.79 34.43 1.84
C SER A 90 -8.32 35.76 1.33
#